data_AF-A0A931F9L9-F1
#
_entry.id   AF-A0A931F9L9-F1
#
_cell.length_a   1.000
_cell.length_b   1.000
_cell.length_c   1.000
_cell.angle_alpha   90.00
_cell.angle_beta   90.00
_cell.angle_gamma   90.00
#
_symmetry.space_group_name_H-M   'P 1'
#
loop_
_entity.id
_entity.type
_entity.pdbx_description
1 polymer ?
#
loop_
_entity_poly.entity_id
_entity_poly.type
_entity_poly.pdbx_seq_one_letter_code
_entity_poly.pdbx_strand_id
1 'polypeptide(L)'
;MAAVLLAGCGPLAAAPTATPATTAAAQPAQAPTPEPSAGDLTFSYKGFPPKNDYIDQVLDISNSFDQSVVPVLAFTALDARGRVLPQVKVTTVYGSDRGNLVVPYGSAGLDILRFSGTGEHQVANVRVTVRSITLARTQAGDYDPAQALDAHGRPVSKFSDFSAVSVSNPDSYPVSVRLVYLVYDQPPANQTQQAVVVVPIGGLVALAAHGKATVQVTGAAARAVAQYSNGAAVSIKTYGSQ
;
A
#
# COMPACT_ATOMS: atom_id res chain seq x y z
N MET A 1 53.36 77.47 -27.18
CA MET A 1 54.80 77.29 -27.44
C MET A 1 55.05 75.79 -27.58
N ALA A 2 55.66 75.40 -28.70
CA ALA A 2 56.31 74.12 -29.03
C ALA A 2 55.54 72.78 -28.90
N ALA A 3 55.42 72.12 -30.05
CA ALA A 3 55.18 70.70 -30.24
C ALA A 3 56.41 69.85 -29.84
N VAL A 4 56.28 68.53 -29.76
CA VAL A 4 56.88 67.55 -30.71
C VAL A 4 56.79 66.11 -30.17
N LEU A 5 56.58 65.22 -31.14
CA LEU A 5 56.48 63.76 -31.18
C LEU A 5 57.67 62.94 -30.65
N LEU A 6 57.43 61.64 -30.48
CA LEU A 6 58.19 60.44 -30.97
C LEU A 6 58.34 59.38 -29.86
N ALA A 7 58.51 58.07 -30.09
CA ALA A 7 58.10 57.05 -31.06
C ALA A 7 58.88 55.77 -30.69
N GLY A 8 58.26 54.59 -30.87
CA GLY A 8 58.95 53.28 -31.02
C GLY A 8 59.47 52.62 -29.73
N CYS A 9 59.64 51.30 -29.58
CA CYS A 9 59.49 50.11 -30.43
C CYS A 9 59.38 48.89 -29.48
N GLY A 10 58.73 47.79 -29.89
CA GLY A 10 58.78 46.47 -29.21
C GLY A 10 60.15 45.77 -29.36
N PRO A 11 60.33 44.44 -29.15
CA PRO A 11 59.36 43.35 -28.94
C PRO A 11 59.76 42.30 -27.87
N LEU A 12 58.92 41.28 -27.61
CA LEU A 12 59.26 39.83 -27.64
C LEU A 12 58.20 38.98 -26.92
N ALA A 13 57.56 38.10 -27.70
CA ALA A 13 56.59 37.13 -27.24
C ALA A 13 57.29 35.98 -26.49
N ALA A 14 56.80 35.67 -25.28
CA ALA A 14 57.11 34.43 -24.57
C ALA A 14 55.98 33.42 -24.78
N ALA A 15 56.36 32.17 -25.09
CA ALA A 15 55.45 31.07 -25.40
C ALA A 15 54.56 30.67 -24.20
N PRO A 16 53.33 30.18 -24.42
CA PRO A 16 52.48 29.68 -23.34
C PRO A 16 52.93 28.27 -22.92
N THR A 17 53.11 28.09 -21.62
CA THR A 17 53.34 26.82 -20.94
C THR A 17 52.09 25.92 -21.04
N ALA A 18 52.28 24.70 -21.54
CA ALA A 18 51.22 23.69 -21.63
C ALA A 18 50.74 23.26 -20.24
N THR A 19 49.44 23.39 -19.99
CA THR A 19 48.76 22.84 -18.81
C THR A 19 48.58 21.33 -19.00
N PRO A 20 48.97 20.47 -18.04
CA PRO A 20 48.68 19.04 -18.15
C PRO A 20 47.18 18.82 -18.00
N ALA A 21 46.57 18.21 -19.02
CA ALA A 21 45.18 17.77 -18.99
C ALA A 21 45.02 16.71 -17.90
N THR A 22 44.27 17.05 -16.84
CA THR A 22 43.81 16.07 -15.85
C THR A 22 42.76 15.20 -16.53
N THR A 23 43.15 13.99 -16.93
CA THR A 23 42.23 12.96 -17.39
C THR A 23 41.26 12.65 -16.27
N ALA A 24 40.01 13.13 -16.37
CA ALA A 24 38.94 12.74 -15.47
C ALA A 24 38.75 11.23 -15.58
N ALA A 25 39.08 10.51 -14.51
CA ALA A 25 38.84 9.07 -14.42
C ALA A 25 37.33 8.84 -14.57
N ALA A 26 36.95 8.08 -15.61
CA ALA A 26 35.58 7.67 -15.82
C ALA A 26 35.09 6.91 -14.58
N GLN A 27 34.10 7.48 -13.91
CA GLN A 27 33.46 6.86 -12.74
C GLN A 27 32.84 5.53 -13.22
N PRO A 28 33.16 4.39 -12.59
CA PRO A 28 32.62 3.10 -13.02
C PRO A 28 31.09 3.16 -13.01
N ALA A 29 30.48 2.77 -14.13
CA ALA A 29 29.03 2.72 -14.26
C ALA A 29 28.46 1.85 -13.14
N GLN A 30 27.60 2.44 -12.29
CA GLN A 30 26.87 1.68 -11.28
C GLN A 30 26.06 0.60 -11.98
N ALA A 31 26.18 -0.64 -11.50
CA ALA A 31 25.34 -1.73 -11.96
C ALA A 31 23.86 -1.32 -11.80
N PRO A 32 22.98 -1.64 -12.77
CA PRO A 32 21.58 -1.30 -12.66
C PRO A 32 21.00 -1.92 -11.38
N THR A 33 20.28 -1.12 -10.60
CA THR A 33 19.54 -1.61 -9.45
C THR A 33 18.55 -2.68 -9.93
N PRO A 34 18.49 -3.86 -9.28
CA PRO A 34 17.52 -4.89 -9.64
C PRO A 34 16.08 -4.33 -9.62
N GLU A 35 15.29 -4.66 -10.61
CA GLU A 35 13.86 -4.33 -10.64
C GLU A 35 13.04 -5.49 -10.06
N PRO A 36 11.95 -5.21 -9.32
CA PRO A 36 11.09 -6.25 -8.80
C PRO A 36 10.34 -6.98 -9.93
N SER A 37 10.17 -8.28 -9.77
CA SER A 37 9.55 -9.16 -10.75
C SER A 37 8.36 -9.90 -10.16
N ALA A 38 7.53 -10.48 -11.04
CA ALA A 38 6.40 -11.30 -10.60
C ALA A 38 6.82 -12.50 -9.74
N GLY A 39 8.04 -13.01 -9.93
CA GLY A 39 8.59 -14.13 -9.16
C GLY A 39 8.90 -13.78 -7.70
N ASP A 40 8.97 -12.50 -7.37
CA ASP A 40 9.23 -12.02 -6.01
C ASP A 40 7.98 -12.03 -5.14
N LEU A 41 6.80 -12.25 -5.72
CA LEU A 41 5.54 -12.30 -5.00
C LEU A 41 4.97 -13.71 -4.96
N THR A 42 4.55 -14.15 -3.77
CA THR A 42 3.77 -15.37 -3.59
C THR A 42 2.45 -15.08 -2.91
N PHE A 43 1.44 -15.91 -3.20
CA PHE A 43 0.05 -15.64 -2.86
C PHE A 43 -0.61 -16.84 -2.20
N SER A 44 -1.35 -16.60 -1.12
CA SER A 44 -2.16 -17.63 -0.46
C SER A 44 -3.54 -17.07 -0.12
N TYR A 45 -4.59 -17.74 -0.56
CA TYR A 45 -5.97 -17.33 -0.30
C TYR A 45 -6.60 -18.18 0.80
N LYS A 46 -7.29 -17.51 1.73
CA LYS A 46 -7.95 -18.10 2.89
C LYS A 46 -9.45 -17.76 2.83
N GLY A 47 -10.24 -18.67 2.30
CA GLY A 47 -11.69 -18.52 2.14
C GLY A 47 -12.53 -18.98 3.34
N PHE A 48 -12.02 -19.90 4.16
CA PHE A 48 -12.71 -20.44 5.34
C PHE A 48 -11.74 -20.50 6.52
N PRO A 49 -11.77 -19.55 7.47
CA PRO A 49 -10.94 -19.63 8.65
C PRO A 49 -11.44 -20.77 9.56
N PRO A 50 -10.54 -21.41 10.32
CA PRO A 50 -10.90 -22.48 11.26
C PRO A 50 -11.67 -22.00 12.50
N LYS A 51 -11.94 -20.69 12.63
CA LYS A 51 -12.60 -20.07 13.79
C LYS A 51 -13.52 -18.93 13.33
N ASN A 52 -14.69 -18.81 13.95
CA ASN A 52 -15.79 -17.91 13.58
C ASN A 52 -15.51 -16.39 13.72
N ASP A 53 -14.34 -15.99 14.21
CA ASP A 53 -14.02 -14.58 14.52
C ASP A 53 -12.96 -13.96 13.59
N TYR A 54 -12.54 -14.68 12.54
CA TYR A 54 -11.57 -14.19 11.56
C TYR A 54 -12.28 -13.80 10.26
N ILE A 55 -11.68 -12.83 9.56
CA ILE A 55 -12.17 -12.40 8.26
C ILE A 55 -11.93 -13.53 7.26
N ASP A 56 -13.00 -14.00 6.63
CA ASP A 56 -12.93 -14.84 5.44
C ASP A 56 -12.42 -14.00 4.26
N GLN A 57 -11.89 -14.66 3.22
CA GLN A 57 -11.51 -14.02 1.95
C GLN A 57 -10.24 -13.18 1.99
N VAL A 58 -9.31 -13.59 2.84
CA VAL A 58 -8.00 -12.96 2.95
C VAL A 58 -7.05 -13.50 1.88
N LEU A 59 -6.36 -12.59 1.19
CA LEU A 59 -5.20 -12.89 0.36
C LEU A 59 -3.94 -12.47 1.11
N ASP A 60 -3.13 -13.45 1.51
CA ASP A 60 -1.77 -13.18 1.96
C ASP A 60 -0.87 -12.99 0.73
N ILE A 61 -0.01 -11.97 0.80
CA ILE A 61 0.95 -11.63 -0.25
C ILE A 61 2.34 -11.56 0.39
N SER A 62 3.19 -12.54 0.11
CA SER A 62 4.59 -12.48 0.57
C SER A 62 5.46 -11.87 -0.51
N ASN A 63 6.36 -10.98 -0.11
CA ASN A 63 7.29 -10.28 -0.97
C ASN A 63 8.73 -10.64 -0.58
N SER A 64 9.42 -11.37 -1.46
CA SER A 64 10.83 -11.72 -1.29
C SER A 64 11.80 -10.71 -1.87
N PHE A 65 11.30 -9.66 -2.53
CA PHE A 65 12.13 -8.53 -2.94
C PHE A 65 12.64 -7.80 -1.69
N ASP A 66 13.82 -7.17 -1.78
CA ASP A 66 14.48 -6.51 -0.64
C ASP A 66 13.92 -5.11 -0.34
N GLN A 67 12.85 -4.71 -1.04
CA GLN A 67 12.13 -3.44 -0.83
C GLN A 67 10.62 -3.64 -0.88
N SER A 68 9.87 -2.71 -0.26
CA SER A 68 8.41 -2.69 -0.37
C SER A 68 7.98 -2.43 -1.82
N VAL A 69 6.93 -3.10 -2.27
CA VAL A 69 6.45 -3.01 -3.64
C VAL A 69 4.96 -2.71 -3.71
N VAL A 70 4.51 -2.25 -4.88
CA VAL A 70 3.10 -1.98 -5.18
C VAL A 70 2.69 -2.80 -6.39
N PRO A 71 1.98 -3.91 -6.19
CA PRO A 71 1.51 -4.73 -7.29
C PRO A 71 0.19 -4.20 -7.88
N VAL A 72 -0.01 -4.49 -9.16
CA VAL A 72 -1.34 -4.54 -9.79
C VAL A 72 -1.62 -6.01 -10.10
N LEU A 73 -2.61 -6.57 -9.43
CA LEU A 73 -2.98 -7.98 -9.52
C LEU A 73 -4.26 -8.16 -10.32
N ALA A 74 -4.34 -9.25 -11.07
CA ALA A 74 -5.57 -9.75 -11.66
C ALA A 74 -5.93 -11.11 -11.03
N PHE A 75 -7.23 -11.37 -10.92
CA PHE A 75 -7.75 -12.51 -10.18
C PHE A 75 -8.70 -13.33 -11.05
N THR A 76 -8.64 -14.65 -10.90
CA THR A 76 -9.63 -15.59 -11.44
C THR A 76 -10.17 -16.43 -10.29
N ALA A 77 -11.48 -16.36 -10.05
CA ALA A 77 -12.14 -17.14 -9.00
C ALA A 77 -12.23 -18.62 -9.38
N LEU A 78 -11.96 -19.50 -8.42
CA LEU A 78 -11.96 -20.95 -8.58
C LEU A 78 -12.88 -21.62 -7.55
N ASP A 79 -13.58 -22.67 -7.97
CA ASP A 79 -14.33 -23.56 -7.08
C ASP A 79 -13.42 -24.53 -6.31
N ALA A 80 -14.00 -25.34 -5.42
CA ALA A 80 -13.26 -26.34 -4.62
C ALA A 80 -12.55 -27.42 -5.46
N ARG A 81 -12.90 -27.57 -6.75
CA ARG A 81 -12.27 -28.50 -7.69
C ARG A 81 -11.22 -27.80 -8.57
N GLY A 82 -10.93 -26.52 -8.32
CA GLY A 82 -9.99 -25.72 -9.12
C GLY A 82 -10.56 -25.25 -10.47
N ARG A 83 -11.87 -25.35 -10.69
CA ARG A 83 -12.50 -24.90 -11.94
C ARG A 83 -12.83 -23.42 -11.86
N VAL A 84 -12.67 -22.72 -12.98
CA VAL A 84 -12.98 -21.29 -13.09
C VAL A 84 -14.48 -21.05 -12.88
N LEU A 85 -14.79 -20.00 -12.11
CA LEU A 85 -16.13 -19.45 -11.94
C LEU A 85 -16.29 -18.20 -12.82
N PRO A 86 -16.72 -18.33 -14.09
CA PRO A 86 -16.62 -17.25 -15.08
C PRO A 86 -17.58 -16.09 -14.83
N GLN A 87 -18.62 -16.29 -14.00
CA GLN A 87 -19.59 -15.25 -13.64
C GLN A 87 -19.26 -14.57 -12.31
N VAL A 88 -18.14 -14.95 -11.66
CA VAL A 88 -17.68 -14.33 -10.42
C VAL A 88 -16.61 -13.30 -10.71
N LYS A 89 -16.91 -12.04 -10.37
CA LYS A 89 -15.95 -10.95 -10.38
C LYS A 89 -15.26 -10.86 -9.03
N VAL A 90 -13.93 -10.71 -9.05
CA VAL A 90 -13.11 -10.45 -7.86
C VAL A 90 -12.72 -8.97 -7.85
N THR A 91 -12.86 -8.33 -6.70
CA THR A 91 -12.32 -6.98 -6.43
C THR A 91 -11.60 -7.00 -5.10
N THR A 92 -10.76 -6.00 -4.83
CA THR A 92 -10.03 -5.95 -3.55
C THR A 92 -10.31 -4.70 -2.73
N VAL A 93 -10.25 -4.87 -1.41
CA VAL A 93 -10.51 -3.82 -0.43
C VAL A 93 -9.35 -2.84 -0.38
N TYR A 94 -8.11 -3.34 -0.19
CA TYR A 94 -6.94 -2.48 -0.04
C TYR A 94 -6.38 -2.01 -1.38
N GLY A 95 -6.79 -2.65 -2.47
CA GLY A 95 -6.51 -2.19 -3.84
C GLY A 95 -5.22 -2.75 -4.43
N SER A 96 -4.84 -3.98 -4.09
CA SER A 96 -3.86 -4.74 -4.86
C SER A 96 -4.25 -4.97 -6.32
N ASP A 97 -5.52 -4.81 -6.70
CA ASP A 97 -5.99 -4.83 -8.11
C ASP A 97 -5.76 -3.53 -8.88
N ARG A 98 -5.31 -2.46 -8.21
CA ARG A 98 -5.25 -1.11 -8.79
C ARG A 98 -4.01 -0.31 -8.40
N GLY A 99 -3.00 -0.96 -7.81
CA GLY A 99 -1.73 -0.32 -7.46
C GLY A 99 -1.83 0.62 -6.26
N ASN A 100 -2.75 0.34 -5.32
CA ASN A 100 -2.90 1.15 -4.11
C ASN A 100 -2.29 0.48 -2.87
N LEU A 101 -2.19 -0.85 -2.83
CA LEU A 101 -1.63 -1.58 -1.68
C LEU A 101 -0.11 -1.60 -1.76
N VAL A 102 0.55 -1.17 -0.69
CA VAL A 102 1.98 -1.37 -0.49
C VAL A 102 2.19 -2.68 0.26
N VAL A 103 2.96 -3.59 -0.34
CA VAL A 103 3.35 -4.87 0.24
C VAL A 103 4.73 -4.70 0.88
N PRO A 104 4.88 -4.92 2.20
CA PRO A 104 6.15 -4.77 2.90
C PRO A 104 7.18 -5.79 2.40
N TYR A 105 8.48 -5.52 2.57
CA TYR A 105 9.51 -6.54 2.43
C TYR A 105 9.72 -7.24 3.76
N GLY A 106 10.11 -8.51 3.75
CA GLY A 106 10.42 -9.24 5.00
C GLY A 106 9.21 -9.62 5.86
N SER A 107 8.01 -9.14 5.55
CA SER A 107 6.74 -9.58 6.15
C SER A 107 5.68 -9.80 5.06
N ALA A 108 4.54 -10.38 5.46
CA ALA A 108 3.44 -10.62 4.53
C ALA A 108 2.53 -9.39 4.47
N GLY A 109 2.28 -8.90 3.25
CA GLY A 109 1.14 -8.04 2.97
C GLY A 109 -0.16 -8.85 3.02
N LEU A 110 -1.26 -8.13 3.15
CA LEU A 110 -2.60 -8.69 3.19
C LEU A 110 -3.51 -7.85 2.29
N ASP A 111 -4.42 -8.47 1.55
CA ASP A 111 -5.60 -7.81 0.98
C ASP A 111 -6.84 -8.63 1.32
N ILE A 112 -8.01 -7.98 1.32
CA ILE A 112 -9.30 -8.64 1.49
C ILE A 112 -9.96 -8.67 0.11
N LEU A 113 -10.32 -9.86 -0.35
CA LEU A 113 -11.02 -10.06 -1.61
C LEU A 113 -12.52 -9.94 -1.39
N ARG A 114 -13.21 -9.52 -2.44
CA ARG A 114 -14.67 -9.49 -2.50
C ARG A 114 -15.11 -10.15 -3.78
N PHE A 115 -16.10 -11.02 -3.66
CA PHE A 115 -16.66 -11.74 -4.78
C PHE A 115 -18.05 -11.20 -5.08
N SER A 116 -18.37 -11.09 -6.35
CA SER A 116 -19.70 -10.69 -6.79
C SER A 116 -20.14 -11.48 -8.02
N GLY A 117 -21.41 -11.86 -8.05
CA GLY A 117 -22.03 -12.53 -9.19
C GLY A 117 -22.39 -13.98 -8.91
N THR A 118 -22.95 -14.66 -9.92
CA THR A 118 -23.43 -16.04 -9.78
C THR A 118 -22.31 -16.98 -9.35
N GLY A 119 -22.47 -17.58 -8.16
CA GLY A 119 -21.50 -18.52 -7.60
C GLY A 119 -20.46 -17.89 -6.67
N GLU A 120 -20.63 -16.65 -6.22
CA GLU A 120 -19.68 -15.97 -5.31
C GLU A 120 -19.39 -16.73 -4.01
N HIS A 121 -20.37 -17.43 -3.44
CA HIS A 121 -20.15 -18.27 -2.24
C HIS A 121 -19.53 -19.65 -2.56
N GLN A 122 -19.33 -19.98 -3.83
CA GLN A 122 -18.66 -21.24 -4.26
C GLN A 122 -17.14 -21.06 -4.41
N VAL A 123 -16.64 -19.84 -4.24
CA VAL A 123 -15.22 -19.54 -4.35
C VAL A 123 -14.47 -20.21 -3.22
N ALA A 124 -13.60 -21.16 -3.58
CA ALA A 124 -12.72 -21.84 -2.65
C ALA A 124 -11.26 -21.38 -2.79
N ASN A 125 -10.89 -20.84 -3.95
CA ASN A 125 -9.55 -20.32 -4.21
C ASN A 125 -9.56 -19.22 -5.28
N VAL A 126 -8.44 -18.52 -5.44
CA VAL A 126 -8.22 -17.60 -6.55
C VAL A 126 -6.89 -17.94 -7.23
N ARG A 127 -6.86 -17.83 -8.56
CA ARG A 127 -5.62 -17.72 -9.30
C ARG A 127 -5.24 -16.25 -9.40
N VAL A 128 -4.02 -15.92 -9.00
CA VAL A 128 -3.47 -14.56 -9.06
C VAL A 128 -2.55 -14.44 -10.27
N THR A 129 -2.61 -13.31 -10.96
CA THR A 129 -1.68 -12.92 -12.02
C THR A 129 -1.15 -11.53 -11.73
N VAL A 130 0.16 -11.40 -11.62
CA VAL A 130 0.82 -10.10 -11.52
C VAL A 130 0.76 -9.41 -12.88
N ARG A 131 0.15 -8.23 -12.94
CA ARG A 131 0.10 -7.39 -14.15
C ARG A 131 1.27 -6.42 -14.22
N SER A 132 1.60 -5.81 -13.08
CA SER A 132 2.76 -4.95 -12.92
C SER A 132 3.19 -4.93 -11.46
N ILE A 133 4.46 -4.60 -11.23
CA ILE A 133 5.00 -4.32 -9.90
C ILE A 133 5.89 -3.08 -10.03
N THR A 134 5.79 -2.18 -9.07
CA THR A 134 6.69 -1.03 -8.94
C THR A 134 7.23 -0.95 -7.51
N LEU A 135 8.38 -0.32 -7.34
CA LEU A 135 8.86 0.03 -6.00
C LEU A 135 7.87 0.97 -5.31
N ALA A 136 7.69 0.77 -4.02
CA ALA A 136 6.87 1.66 -3.21
C ALA A 136 7.60 2.99 -2.97
N ARG A 137 6.83 4.09 -2.95
CA ARG A 137 7.33 5.44 -2.61
C ARG A 137 7.65 5.58 -1.12
N THR A 138 6.99 4.80 -0.30
CA THR A 138 7.22 4.71 1.15
C THR A 138 7.30 3.26 1.56
N GLN A 139 8.13 2.97 2.55
CA GLN A 139 8.16 1.65 3.16
C GLN A 139 6.81 1.34 3.82
N ALA A 140 6.48 0.06 3.87
CA ALA A 140 5.38 -0.47 4.69
C ALA A 140 5.98 -1.43 5.72
N GLY A 141 5.35 -1.48 6.89
CA GLY A 141 5.70 -2.35 7.99
C GLY A 141 4.45 -2.90 8.66
N ASP A 142 4.59 -3.30 9.91
CA ASP A 142 3.47 -3.74 10.72
C ASP A 142 2.72 -2.53 11.29
N TYR A 143 1.39 -2.62 11.34
CA TYR A 143 0.56 -1.55 11.88
C TYR A 143 -0.13 -1.99 13.15
N ASP A 144 -0.13 -1.12 14.16
CA ASP A 144 -0.98 -1.31 15.33
C ASP A 144 -2.46 -1.34 14.89
N PRO A 145 -3.29 -2.15 15.56
CA PRO A 145 -4.73 -2.09 15.36
C PRO A 145 -5.26 -0.67 15.56
N ALA A 146 -6.00 -0.17 14.57
CA ALA A 146 -6.59 1.15 14.66
C ALA A 146 -7.61 1.22 15.80
N GLN A 147 -7.52 2.28 16.62
CA GLN A 147 -8.36 2.46 17.80
C GLN A 147 -9.52 3.42 17.50
N ALA A 148 -10.76 2.94 17.60
CA ALA A 148 -11.95 3.79 17.51
C ALA A 148 -12.03 4.75 18.71
N LEU A 149 -12.45 5.99 18.45
CA LEU A 149 -12.59 7.07 19.44
C LEU A 149 -13.98 7.71 19.37
N ASP A 150 -14.55 8.07 20.52
CA ASP A 150 -15.78 8.86 20.60
C ASP A 150 -15.57 10.34 20.27
N ALA A 151 -16.65 11.13 20.34
CA ALA A 151 -16.63 12.59 20.08
C ALA A 151 -15.74 13.38 21.05
N HIS A 152 -15.35 12.79 22.18
CA HIS A 152 -14.46 13.39 23.17
C HIS A 152 -13.02 12.85 23.05
N GLY A 153 -12.72 12.06 22.02
CA GLY A 153 -11.39 11.48 21.80
C GLY A 153 -11.07 10.30 22.72
N ARG A 154 -12.07 9.71 23.38
CA ARG A 154 -11.88 8.58 24.29
C ARG A 154 -11.97 7.26 23.52
N PRO A 155 -11.10 6.27 23.82
CA PRO A 155 -11.21 4.94 23.22
C PRO A 155 -12.58 4.31 23.44
N VAL A 156 -13.16 3.81 22.36
CA VAL A 156 -14.39 3.01 22.38
C VAL A 156 -14.20 1.72 21.61
N SER A 157 -15.15 0.80 21.74
CA SER A 157 -15.18 -0.41 20.92
C SER A 157 -15.37 -0.03 19.45
N LYS A 158 -14.76 -0.78 18.53
CA LYS A 158 -15.05 -0.68 17.08
C LYS A 158 -16.51 -0.98 16.74
N PHE A 159 -17.22 -1.65 17.65
CA PHE A 159 -18.65 -1.93 17.56
C PHE A 159 -19.51 -0.76 18.06
N SER A 160 -18.96 0.21 18.78
CA SER A 160 -19.73 1.38 19.23
C SER A 160 -19.90 2.40 18.11
N ASP A 161 -20.76 3.39 18.31
CA ASP A 161 -20.72 4.60 17.49
C ASP A 161 -19.43 5.38 17.80
N PHE A 162 -18.66 5.73 16.78
CA PHE A 162 -17.36 6.40 16.91
C PHE A 162 -17.18 7.48 15.84
N SER A 163 -16.52 8.57 16.21
CA SER A 163 -16.37 9.75 15.35
C SER A 163 -14.94 9.94 14.86
N ALA A 164 -13.97 9.22 15.41
CA ALA A 164 -12.59 9.28 14.98
C ALA A 164 -11.88 7.93 15.14
N VAL A 165 -10.75 7.79 14.46
CA VAL A 165 -9.86 6.62 14.59
C VAL A 165 -8.43 7.09 14.82
N SER A 166 -7.80 6.55 15.85
CA SER A 166 -6.39 6.74 16.14
C SER A 166 -5.56 5.64 15.48
N VAL A 167 -4.49 6.02 14.81
CA VAL A 167 -3.51 5.12 14.19
C VAL A 167 -2.10 5.49 14.63
N SER A 168 -1.27 4.50 14.94
CA SER A 168 0.14 4.64 15.28
C SER A 168 1.01 3.90 14.27
N ASN A 169 2.20 4.45 14.05
CA ASN A 169 3.28 3.81 13.33
C ASN A 169 4.30 3.29 14.36
N PRO A 170 4.41 1.98 14.59
CA PRO A 170 5.39 1.45 15.53
C PRO A 170 6.82 1.47 14.96
N ASP A 171 6.97 1.56 13.64
CA ASP A 171 8.25 1.49 12.95
C ASP A 171 9.13 2.74 13.17
N SER A 172 10.44 2.53 13.01
CA SER A 172 11.46 3.58 13.09
C SER A 172 11.64 4.38 11.80
N TYR A 173 10.75 4.21 10.82
CA TYR A 173 10.76 4.90 9.53
C TYR A 173 9.35 5.44 9.21
N PRO A 174 9.22 6.49 8.38
CA PRO A 174 7.92 7.03 8.02
C PRO A 174 7.14 6.08 7.10
N VAL A 175 5.81 6.05 7.26
CA VAL A 175 4.90 5.22 6.47
C VAL A 175 3.72 6.03 5.95
N SER A 176 3.11 5.56 4.87
CA SER A 176 1.83 6.09 4.36
C SER A 176 0.77 5.00 4.46
N VAL A 177 -0.35 5.32 5.12
CA VAL A 177 -1.43 4.35 5.38
C VAL A 177 -2.78 4.89 4.97
N ARG A 178 -3.69 3.96 4.65
CA ARG A 178 -5.11 4.23 4.55
C ARG A 178 -5.86 3.43 5.60
N LEU A 179 -7.01 3.95 6.00
CA LEU A 179 -7.93 3.27 6.90
C LEU A 179 -9.22 2.94 6.17
N VAL A 180 -9.81 1.81 6.52
CA VAL A 180 -11.09 1.37 5.96
C VAL A 180 -11.98 0.80 7.06
N TYR A 181 -13.26 1.17 7.02
CA TYR A 181 -14.32 0.55 7.80
C TYR A 181 -15.00 -0.52 6.96
N LEU A 182 -15.10 -1.71 7.53
CA LEU A 182 -15.63 -2.91 6.89
C LEU A 182 -16.81 -3.41 7.69
N VAL A 183 -17.90 -3.68 6.99
CA VAL A 183 -19.04 -4.45 7.51
C VAL A 183 -19.14 -5.71 6.71
N TYR A 184 -19.28 -6.81 7.41
CA TYR A 184 -19.39 -8.12 6.81
C TYR A 184 -20.82 -8.64 6.92
N ASP A 185 -21.22 -9.46 5.95
CA ASP A 185 -22.45 -10.22 6.08
C ASP A 185 -22.29 -11.36 7.09
N GLN A 186 -23.41 -12.04 7.37
CA GLN A 186 -23.46 -13.22 8.24
C GLN A 186 -24.13 -14.34 7.45
N PRO A 187 -23.39 -14.97 6.52
CA PRO A 187 -23.99 -15.98 5.67
C PRO A 187 -24.25 -17.26 6.48
N PRO A 188 -25.11 -18.17 5.98
CA PRO A 188 -25.30 -19.48 6.59
C PRO A 188 -23.98 -20.24 6.75
N ALA A 189 -23.96 -21.23 7.66
CA ALA A 189 -22.80 -22.10 7.81
C ALA A 189 -22.38 -22.71 6.46
N ASN A 190 -21.06 -22.81 6.25
CA ASN A 190 -20.41 -23.29 5.02
C ASN A 190 -20.48 -22.35 3.81
N GLN A 191 -20.86 -21.08 4.00
CA GLN A 191 -20.67 -20.03 3.01
C GLN A 191 -19.62 -19.03 3.51
N THR A 192 -18.83 -18.50 2.58
CA THR A 192 -17.81 -17.51 2.91
C THR A 192 -18.46 -16.15 3.17
N GLN A 193 -18.00 -15.49 4.24
CA GLN A 193 -18.39 -14.13 4.58
C GLN A 193 -17.85 -13.14 3.55
N GLN A 194 -18.67 -12.18 3.10
CA GLN A 194 -18.30 -11.08 2.21
C GLN A 194 -18.18 -9.76 3.00
N ALA A 195 -17.21 -8.93 2.63
CA ALA A 195 -17.24 -7.52 3.01
C ALA A 195 -18.33 -6.79 2.18
N VAL A 196 -19.51 -6.60 2.76
CA VAL A 196 -20.66 -5.99 2.07
C VAL A 196 -20.63 -4.46 2.09
N VAL A 197 -20.00 -3.87 3.11
CA VAL A 197 -19.72 -2.43 3.15
C VAL A 197 -18.22 -2.22 3.27
N VAL A 198 -17.70 -1.38 2.39
CA VAL A 198 -16.29 -1.00 2.36
C VAL A 198 -16.23 0.50 2.17
N VAL A 199 -15.87 1.23 3.23
CA VAL A 199 -15.81 2.68 3.18
C VAL A 199 -14.47 3.18 3.72
N PRO A 200 -13.72 3.98 2.95
CA PRO A 200 -12.48 4.55 3.44
C PRO A 200 -12.77 5.53 4.60
N ILE A 201 -11.94 5.50 5.63
CA ILE A 201 -11.96 6.48 6.72
C ILE A 201 -10.88 7.52 6.39
N GLY A 202 -11.31 8.71 5.98
CA GLY A 202 -10.41 9.80 5.60
C GLY A 202 -9.65 9.55 4.29
N GLY A 203 -8.50 10.21 4.15
CA GLY A 203 -7.61 10.12 2.99
C GLY A 203 -6.38 9.25 3.25
N LEU A 204 -5.31 9.49 2.48
CA LEU A 204 -3.98 8.94 2.76
C LEU A 204 -3.39 9.67 3.98
N VAL A 205 -2.84 8.92 4.93
CA VAL A 205 -2.27 9.44 6.18
C VAL A 205 -0.77 9.17 6.18
N ALA A 206 0.03 10.22 6.21
CA ALA A 206 1.46 10.12 6.42
C ALA A 206 1.75 10.08 7.93
N LEU A 207 2.47 9.06 8.38
CA LEU A 207 2.91 8.91 9.76
C LEU A 207 4.43 8.98 9.79
N ALA A 208 4.98 9.87 10.63
CA ALA A 208 6.40 9.84 10.95
C ALA A 208 6.78 8.53 11.66
N ALA A 209 8.08 8.23 11.75
CA ALA A 209 8.60 7.17 12.61
C ALA A 209 8.07 7.36 14.04
N HIS A 210 7.56 6.28 14.66
CA HIS A 210 6.93 6.29 15.99
C HIS A 210 5.76 7.29 16.13
N GLY A 211 5.22 7.77 15.01
CA GLY A 211 4.20 8.80 14.95
C GLY A 211 2.79 8.28 15.22
N LYS A 212 1.88 9.20 15.53
CA LYS A 212 0.46 8.92 15.74
C LYS A 212 -0.39 9.97 15.04
N ALA A 213 -1.52 9.55 14.47
CA ALA A 213 -2.52 10.45 13.92
C ALA A 213 -3.92 10.09 14.40
N THR A 214 -4.80 11.09 14.41
CA THR A 214 -6.25 10.90 14.61
C THR A 214 -6.96 11.31 13.33
N VAL A 215 -7.73 10.39 12.76
CA VAL A 215 -8.48 10.57 11.52
C VAL A 215 -9.95 10.69 11.85
N GLN A 216 -10.56 11.80 11.44
CA GLN A 216 -11.99 12.03 11.67
C GLN A 216 -12.82 11.15 10.74
N VAL A 217 -13.87 10.55 11.28
CA VAL A 217 -14.85 9.75 10.54
C VAL A 217 -15.93 10.69 10.03
N THR A 218 -15.98 10.89 8.72
CA THR A 218 -16.88 11.84 8.07
C THR A 218 -17.56 11.22 6.85
N GLY A 219 -18.56 11.91 6.30
CA GLY A 219 -19.19 11.54 5.03
C GLY A 219 -19.76 10.12 5.00
N ALA A 220 -19.35 9.32 4.01
CA ALA A 220 -19.84 7.95 3.86
C ALA A 220 -19.43 7.03 5.02
N ALA A 221 -18.24 7.24 5.59
CA ALA A 221 -17.77 6.47 6.74
C ALA A 221 -18.63 6.76 7.98
N ALA A 222 -18.94 8.03 8.27
CA ALA A 222 -19.81 8.40 9.39
C ALA A 222 -21.21 7.80 9.25
N ARG A 223 -21.78 7.81 8.05
CA ARG A 223 -23.08 7.16 7.78
C ARG A 223 -23.01 5.65 8.00
N ALA A 224 -21.96 4.99 7.54
CA ALA A 224 -21.79 3.56 7.75
C ALA A 224 -21.62 3.21 9.24
N VAL A 225 -20.82 3.96 9.98
CA VAL A 225 -20.66 3.74 11.43
C VAL A 225 -21.99 3.93 12.16
N ALA A 226 -22.71 5.02 11.89
CA ALA A 226 -24.03 5.24 12.50
C ALA A 226 -25.02 4.11 12.19
N GLN A 227 -25.01 3.59 10.96
CA GLN A 227 -25.92 2.53 10.52
C GLN A 227 -25.57 1.15 11.10
N TYR A 228 -24.28 0.82 11.21
CA TYR A 228 -23.81 -0.53 11.54
C TYR A 228 -23.16 -0.65 12.92
N SER A 229 -23.08 0.44 13.68
CA SER A 229 -22.74 0.41 15.09
C SER A 229 -23.70 -0.52 15.84
N ASN A 230 -23.16 -1.20 16.85
CA ASN A 230 -23.78 -2.26 17.64
C ASN A 230 -24.09 -3.55 16.86
N GLY A 231 -23.69 -3.63 15.58
CA GLY A 231 -23.75 -4.83 14.77
C GLY A 231 -22.61 -5.80 15.07
N ALA A 232 -22.83 -7.09 14.76
CA ALA A 232 -21.96 -8.17 15.20
C ALA A 232 -20.68 -8.38 14.35
N ALA A 233 -20.57 -7.79 13.16
CA ALA A 233 -19.47 -8.08 12.23
C ALA A 233 -18.89 -6.83 11.57
N VAL A 234 -18.11 -6.06 12.34
CA VAL A 234 -17.42 -4.86 11.82
C VAL A 234 -15.92 -4.90 12.12
N SER A 235 -15.15 -4.22 11.27
CA SER A 235 -13.70 -4.13 11.40
C SER A 235 -13.19 -2.77 10.94
N ILE A 236 -12.16 -2.27 11.61
CA ILE A 236 -11.37 -1.12 11.19
C ILE A 236 -10.00 -1.66 10.83
N LYS A 237 -9.55 -1.39 9.61
CA LYS A 237 -8.26 -1.89 9.11
C LYS A 237 -7.39 -0.73 8.65
N THR A 238 -6.11 -0.85 8.97
CA THR A 238 -5.03 -0.01 8.49
C THR A 238 -4.20 -0.82 7.50
N TYR A 239 -3.81 -0.21 6.39
CA TYR A 239 -2.94 -0.85 5.40
C TYR A 239 -2.02 0.17 4.73
N GLY A 240 -0.84 -0.29 4.31
CA GLY A 240 0.14 0.51 3.59
C GLY A 240 -0.39 0.91 2.23
N SER A 241 -0.26 2.19 1.88
CA SER A 241 -0.79 2.73 0.61
C SER A 241 0.02 3.91 0.12
N GLN A 242 -0.10 4.24 -1.17
CA GLN A 242 0.56 5.38 -1.79
C GLN A 242 -0.29 6.09 -2.83
#